data_AF-A0A6J2BAU4-F1
#
_entry.id   AF-A0A6J2BAU4-F1
#
_cell.length_a   1.000
_cell.length_b   1.000
_cell.length_c   1.000
_cell.angle_alpha   90.00
_cell.angle_beta   90.00
_cell.angle_gamma   90.00
#
_symmetry.space_group_name_H-M   'P 1'
#
loop_
_entity.id
_entity.type
_entity.pdbx_description
1 polymer ?
#
loop_
_entity_poly.entity_id
_entity_poly.type
_entity_poly.pdbx_seq_one_letter_code
_entity_poly.pdbx_strand_id
1 'polypeptide(L)'
;MDPGAAVRAWSFLWLLLLLLGPACASGPRTLVLLDNLNLRETHSLFFRSLKDRAFELTFKTADDPSLSLIKYGEFLYDNLIIFSPSVEDFGGNINVETISTFIDGGGSVLVAASSDIGDPLRELGSECGIEFDEEKTAVIDHHNYDISDLGQHTLVVADPENLLKAPTIVGRSSLNPILFRGVGMVADPDNPLVLDILTGSSTSYSFFPDKPITQYPHAVGKNTLLIAGLQARNNARVIFSGSLDFFSDAFFNSAVQKAAPGSQRYSQTGNYELALALSRWVFKEEGVLRVGPVSHHRVGETAPPNAYTVTDLVEYSIVIEQLSNGRWVPFDGDDIQLEFVRIDPFVRTFLKKKGGKYSVQFKLPDVYGVFQFKVDYNRLGYTHLHSSTQVSVRPLQHTQYERFIPSAYPYYASAFSMMLGLFVFSTVFLHMKEKEKSD
;
A
#
# COMPACT_ATOMS: atom_id res chain seq x y z
N MET A 1 32.99 -23.30 40.47
CA MET A 1 31.64 -23.56 39.91
C MET A 1 30.65 -22.99 40.89
N ASP A 2 30.28 -21.73 40.72
CA ASP A 2 29.31 -21.06 41.60
C ASP A 2 27.88 -21.33 41.11
N PRO A 3 27.00 -21.89 41.96
CA PRO A 3 25.62 -22.22 41.58
C PRO A 3 24.70 -20.97 41.45
N GLY A 4 25.21 -19.77 41.75
CA GLY A 4 24.44 -18.52 41.68
C GLY A 4 24.29 -17.91 40.28
N ALA A 5 25.12 -18.31 39.31
CA ALA A 5 25.10 -17.74 37.97
C ALA A 5 23.93 -18.26 37.11
N ALA A 6 23.50 -19.51 37.33
CA ALA A 6 22.44 -20.15 36.55
C ALA A 6 21.04 -19.61 36.87
N VAL A 7 20.78 -19.23 38.14
CA VAL A 7 19.46 -18.75 38.57
C VAL A 7 19.19 -17.33 38.05
N ARG A 8 20.21 -16.46 38.00
CA ARG A 8 20.06 -15.11 37.42
C ARG A 8 19.86 -15.13 35.90
N ALA A 9 20.45 -16.09 35.18
CA ALA A 9 20.27 -16.24 33.74
C ALA A 9 18.84 -16.65 33.35
N TRP A 10 18.17 -17.47 34.17
CA TRP A 10 16.77 -17.85 33.93
C TRP A 10 15.76 -16.75 34.28
N SER A 11 16.03 -15.91 35.27
CA SER A 11 15.17 -14.75 35.59
C SER A 11 15.21 -13.67 34.51
N PHE A 12 16.36 -13.45 33.88
CA PHE A 12 16.50 -12.52 32.76
C PHE A 12 15.87 -13.04 31.46
N LEU A 13 15.86 -14.36 31.23
CA LEU A 13 15.18 -14.95 30.07
C LEU A 13 13.65 -14.87 30.17
N TRP A 14 13.09 -14.94 31.37
CA TRP A 14 11.65 -14.78 31.60
C TRP A 14 11.18 -13.31 31.52
N LEU A 15 12.03 -12.34 31.87
CA LEU A 15 11.71 -10.92 31.68
C LEU A 15 11.82 -10.46 30.22
N LEU A 16 12.64 -11.12 29.39
CA LEU A 16 12.74 -10.79 27.97
C LEU A 16 11.59 -11.37 27.13
N LEU A 17 10.82 -12.32 27.66
CA LEU A 17 9.70 -12.97 26.96
C LEU A 17 8.37 -12.21 27.10
N LEU A 18 8.30 -11.15 27.91
CA LEU A 18 7.08 -10.39 28.22
C LEU A 18 6.94 -9.07 27.45
N LEU A 19 7.83 -8.79 26.49
CA LEU A 19 7.82 -7.55 25.69
C LEU A 19 7.44 -7.74 24.21
N LEU A 20 6.98 -8.91 23.80
CA LEU A 20 6.33 -9.08 22.49
C LEU A 20 4.85 -8.71 22.59
N GLY A 21 4.58 -7.42 22.78
CA GLY A 21 3.31 -6.86 22.35
C GLY A 21 3.18 -6.97 20.81
N PRO A 22 1.97 -7.06 20.26
CA PRO A 22 1.78 -7.04 18.81
C PRO A 22 2.41 -5.77 18.25
N ALA A 23 3.48 -5.93 17.46
CA ALA A 23 4.13 -4.80 16.80
C ALA A 23 3.22 -4.30 15.68
N CYS A 24 2.50 -3.21 15.94
CA CYS A 24 1.86 -2.43 14.90
C CYS A 24 2.94 -1.74 14.05
N ALA A 25 2.75 -1.59 12.74
CA ALA A 25 3.75 -0.94 11.88
C ALA A 25 3.87 0.57 12.16
N SER A 26 2.79 1.17 12.66
CA SER A 26 2.75 2.50 13.27
C SER A 26 2.80 2.38 14.80
N GLY A 27 3.25 3.43 15.50
CA GLY A 27 3.22 3.42 16.96
C GLY A 27 1.79 3.35 17.53
N PRO A 28 1.63 2.95 18.80
CA PRO A 28 0.32 2.72 19.42
C PRO A 28 -0.40 4.02 19.83
N ARG A 29 0.29 5.18 19.83
CA ARG A 29 -0.22 6.43 20.38
C ARG A 29 -1.27 7.03 19.45
N THR A 30 -2.51 7.12 19.93
CA THR A 30 -3.66 7.51 19.12
C THR A 30 -4.41 8.65 19.78
N LEU A 31 -4.50 9.78 19.08
CA LEU A 31 -5.33 10.91 19.48
C LEU A 31 -6.75 10.72 18.97
N VAL A 32 -7.73 10.83 19.86
CA VAL A 32 -9.16 10.77 19.51
C VAL A 32 -9.79 12.13 19.80
N LEU A 33 -10.22 12.81 18.74
CA LEU A 33 -11.00 14.04 18.81
C LEU A 33 -12.48 13.70 18.85
N LEU A 34 -13.16 14.18 19.86
CA LEU A 34 -14.60 14.00 20.06
C LEU A 34 -15.31 15.35 19.98
N ASP A 35 -16.50 15.38 19.42
CA ASP A 35 -17.39 16.54 19.53
C ASP A 35 -17.88 16.70 20.98
N ASN A 36 -18.32 15.59 21.58
CA ASN A 36 -18.76 15.55 22.97
C ASN A 36 -18.13 14.36 23.71
N LEU A 37 -17.75 14.54 24.97
CA LEU A 37 -17.12 13.47 25.77
C LEU A 37 -18.04 12.24 25.97
N ASN A 38 -19.35 12.43 25.88
CA ASN A 38 -20.34 11.34 25.94
C ASN A 38 -20.20 10.33 24.79
N LEU A 39 -19.61 10.72 23.65
CA LEU A 39 -19.37 9.81 22.52
C LEU A 39 -18.50 8.61 22.90
N ARG A 40 -17.66 8.76 23.93
CA ARG A 40 -16.87 7.67 24.48
C ARG A 40 -17.73 6.53 25.03
N GLU A 41 -18.89 6.85 25.60
CA GLU A 41 -19.82 5.87 26.16
C GLU A 41 -20.68 5.24 25.06
N THR A 42 -21.08 6.01 24.04
CA THR A 42 -21.93 5.51 22.94
C THR A 42 -21.17 4.69 21.90
N HIS A 43 -19.84 4.85 21.81
CA HIS A 43 -18.94 4.12 20.90
C HIS A 43 -17.97 3.22 21.68
N SER A 44 -18.40 2.73 22.85
CA SER A 44 -17.54 2.04 23.80
C SER A 44 -16.98 0.73 23.24
N LEU A 45 -17.75 0.00 22.42
CA LEU A 45 -17.34 -1.28 21.82
C LEU A 45 -16.21 -1.07 20.81
N PHE A 46 -16.29 0.00 20.00
CA PHE A 46 -15.24 0.35 19.04
C PHE A 46 -13.94 0.70 19.78
N PHE A 47 -13.99 1.63 20.72
CA PHE A 47 -12.81 2.07 21.47
C PHE A 47 -12.23 0.96 22.37
N ARG A 48 -13.07 0.10 22.92
CA ARG A 48 -12.62 -1.09 23.65
C ARG A 48 -11.84 -2.02 22.75
N SER A 49 -12.32 -2.26 21.52
CA SER A 49 -11.60 -3.11 20.57
C SER A 49 -10.20 -2.58 20.22
N LEU A 50 -10.04 -1.26 20.14
CA LEU A 50 -8.75 -0.60 19.92
C LEU A 50 -7.82 -0.75 21.12
N LYS A 51 -8.33 -0.55 22.34
CA LYS A 51 -7.57 -0.76 23.58
C LYS A 51 -7.15 -2.23 23.77
N ASP A 52 -8.03 -3.17 23.44
CA ASP A 52 -7.75 -4.61 23.50
C ASP A 52 -6.63 -5.01 22.51
N ARG A 53 -6.43 -4.23 21.44
CA ARG A 53 -5.29 -4.36 20.50
C ARG A 53 -4.05 -3.54 20.90
N ALA A 54 -4.02 -3.02 22.14
CA ALA A 54 -2.92 -2.27 22.72
C ALA A 54 -2.66 -0.86 22.13
N PHE A 55 -3.66 -0.21 21.55
CA PHE A 55 -3.58 1.22 21.22
C PHE A 55 -3.76 2.10 22.47
N GLU A 56 -2.91 3.12 22.59
CA GLU A 56 -2.97 4.13 23.64
C GLU A 56 -3.89 5.27 23.20
N LEU A 57 -5.15 5.24 23.65
CA LEU A 57 -6.16 6.23 23.27
C LEU A 57 -6.15 7.43 24.23
N THR A 58 -5.83 8.61 23.71
CA THR A 58 -6.01 9.89 24.41
C THR A 58 -7.23 10.61 23.86
N PHE A 59 -8.25 10.80 24.69
CA PHE A 59 -9.49 11.47 24.31
C PHE A 59 -9.40 12.97 24.63
N LYS A 60 -9.73 13.81 23.65
CA LYS A 60 -9.84 15.26 23.80
C LYS A 60 -11.06 15.77 23.03
N THR A 61 -11.61 16.89 23.46
CA THR A 61 -12.64 17.60 22.69
C THR A 61 -11.97 18.31 21.51
N ALA A 62 -12.64 18.39 20.36
CA ALA A 62 -12.08 18.95 19.15
C ALA A 62 -11.70 20.45 19.25
N ASP A 63 -12.31 21.19 20.19
CA ASP A 63 -12.10 22.61 20.46
C ASP A 63 -11.06 22.91 21.56
N ASP A 64 -10.39 21.88 22.11
CA ASP A 64 -9.44 22.04 23.22
C ASP A 64 -8.21 22.88 22.78
N PRO A 65 -7.94 24.05 23.39
CA PRO A 65 -6.84 24.94 23.00
C PRO A 65 -5.46 24.34 23.28
N SER A 66 -5.37 23.27 24.08
CA SER A 66 -4.11 22.57 24.37
C SER A 66 -3.77 21.47 23.35
N LEU A 67 -4.56 21.33 22.29
CA LEU A 67 -4.33 20.37 21.22
C LEU A 67 -3.07 20.70 20.41
N SER A 68 -2.23 19.67 20.23
CA SER A 68 -1.14 19.73 19.25
C SER A 68 -0.75 18.36 18.71
N LEU A 69 -0.54 18.30 17.40
CA LEU A 69 -0.05 17.09 16.70
C LEU A 69 1.47 17.09 16.57
N ILE A 70 2.04 18.26 16.32
CA ILE A 70 3.47 18.46 16.07
C ILE A 70 4.02 19.43 17.11
N LYS A 71 5.12 19.05 17.75
CA LYS A 71 5.86 19.94 18.66
C LYS A 71 7.35 19.83 18.38
N TYR A 72 7.98 20.97 18.10
CA TYR A 72 9.41 21.04 17.74
C TYR A 72 9.83 20.11 16.58
N GLY A 73 8.93 19.87 15.63
CA GLY A 73 9.18 19.00 14.47
C GLY A 73 9.01 17.50 14.74
N GLU A 74 8.56 17.11 15.93
CA GLU A 74 8.25 15.71 16.26
C GLU A 74 6.73 15.50 16.32
N PHE A 75 6.27 14.39 15.74
CA PHE A 75 4.88 13.95 15.83
C PHE A 75 4.63 13.32 17.21
N LEU A 76 3.73 13.93 17.98
CA LEU A 76 3.38 13.47 19.34
C LEU A 76 2.52 12.20 19.32
N TYR A 77 1.77 12.00 18.24
CA TYR A 77 0.86 10.89 18.01
C TYR A 77 1.21 10.19 16.71
N ASP A 78 0.87 8.91 16.62
CA ASP A 78 1.14 8.09 15.43
C ASP A 78 -0.13 7.91 14.58
N ASN A 79 -1.30 7.96 15.25
CA ASN A 79 -2.62 7.81 14.64
C ASN A 79 -3.58 8.92 15.12
N LEU A 80 -4.50 9.32 14.26
CA LEU A 80 -5.53 10.33 14.55
C LEU A 80 -6.92 9.78 14.21
N ILE A 81 -7.86 9.92 15.14
CA ILE A 81 -9.28 9.60 14.96
C ILE A 81 -10.08 10.88 15.17
N ILE A 82 -10.92 11.25 14.21
CA ILE A 82 -11.76 12.43 14.25
C ILE A 82 -13.23 12.00 14.25
N PHE A 83 -13.81 11.94 15.46
CA PHE A 83 -15.22 11.68 15.73
C PHE A 83 -15.89 12.96 16.24
N SER A 84 -15.69 14.03 15.47
CA SER A 84 -16.20 15.36 15.77
C SER A 84 -16.80 15.99 14.51
N PRO A 85 -17.97 15.51 14.03
CA PRO A 85 -18.51 15.90 12.74
C PRO A 85 -18.84 17.40 12.63
N SER A 86 -19.40 17.98 13.70
CA SER A 86 -19.89 19.35 13.80
C SER A 86 -18.83 20.38 14.21
N VAL A 87 -17.55 20.06 14.01
CA VAL A 87 -16.46 20.98 14.34
C VAL A 87 -16.35 22.08 13.29
N GLU A 88 -16.45 23.33 13.70
CA GLU A 88 -16.24 24.50 12.83
C GLU A 88 -14.77 24.95 12.82
N ASP A 89 -14.10 24.83 13.97
CA ASP A 89 -12.69 25.15 14.16
C ASP A 89 -12.07 24.14 15.11
N PHE A 90 -10.91 23.61 14.74
CA PHE A 90 -10.13 22.77 15.64
C PHE A 90 -9.35 23.63 16.66
N GLY A 91 -9.22 23.12 17.88
CA GLY A 91 -8.50 23.78 18.96
C GLY A 91 -6.98 23.76 18.80
N GLY A 92 -6.32 24.75 19.41
CA GLY A 92 -4.86 24.80 19.55
C GLY A 92 -4.16 25.14 18.24
N ASN A 93 -3.28 24.24 17.77
CA ASN A 93 -2.54 24.40 16.51
C ASN A 93 -2.95 23.41 15.43
N ILE A 94 -4.08 22.71 15.60
CA ILE A 94 -4.59 21.77 14.61
C ILE A 94 -5.40 22.56 13.59
N ASN A 95 -4.93 22.59 12.35
CA ASN A 95 -5.69 23.07 11.18
C ASN A 95 -5.66 21.98 10.09
N VAL A 96 -6.44 22.15 9.03
CA VAL A 96 -6.45 21.23 7.88
C VAL A 96 -5.03 21.01 7.32
N GLU A 97 -4.26 22.08 7.10
CA GLU A 97 -2.85 22.00 6.67
C GLU A 97 -1.96 21.17 7.61
N THR A 98 -2.22 21.24 8.92
CA THR A 98 -1.45 20.48 9.92
C THR A 98 -1.78 19.00 9.84
N ILE A 99 -3.04 18.66 9.57
CA ILE A 99 -3.49 17.27 9.36
C ILE A 99 -2.94 16.75 8.02
N SER A 100 -2.92 17.56 6.96
CA SER A 100 -2.29 17.20 5.68
C SER A 100 -0.79 16.93 5.88
N THR A 101 -0.09 17.79 6.61
CA THR A 101 1.34 17.56 6.98
C THR A 101 1.53 16.29 7.81
N PHE A 102 0.58 15.96 8.68
CA PHE A 102 0.59 14.72 9.45
C PHE A 102 0.43 13.47 8.56
N ILE A 103 -0.46 13.53 7.56
CA ILE A 103 -0.63 12.47 6.54
C ILE A 103 0.65 12.34 5.70
N ASP A 104 1.26 13.44 5.27
CA ASP A 104 2.53 13.46 4.54
C ASP A 104 3.69 12.88 5.37
N GLY A 105 3.66 13.08 6.69
CA GLY A 105 4.55 12.47 7.67
C GLY A 105 4.37 10.96 7.85
N GLY A 106 3.36 10.35 7.22
CA GLY A 106 3.06 8.93 7.29
C GLY A 106 2.05 8.55 8.38
N GLY A 107 1.45 9.54 9.06
CA GLY A 107 0.38 9.37 10.03
C GLY A 107 -0.87 8.77 9.39
N SER A 108 -1.64 8.01 10.17
CA SER A 108 -2.89 7.40 9.68
C SER A 108 -4.09 8.11 10.31
N VAL A 109 -5.09 8.44 9.50
CA VAL A 109 -6.24 9.27 9.93
C VAL A 109 -7.54 8.53 9.65
N LEU A 110 -8.43 8.47 10.63
CA LEU A 110 -9.80 7.99 10.45
C LEU A 110 -10.76 9.12 10.80
N VAL A 111 -11.58 9.53 9.83
CA VAL A 111 -12.57 10.59 9.97
C VAL A 111 -13.97 9.98 9.86
N ALA A 112 -14.85 10.35 10.79
CA ALA A 112 -16.27 10.02 10.70
C ALA A 112 -17.11 11.30 10.74
N ALA A 113 -17.85 11.55 9.68
CA ALA A 113 -18.78 12.66 9.53
C ALA A 113 -20.21 12.25 9.90
N SER A 114 -21.12 13.21 9.92
CA SER A 114 -22.58 13.00 10.03
C SER A 114 -23.27 14.06 9.17
N SER A 115 -24.61 14.10 9.19
CA SER A 115 -25.38 15.17 8.54
C SER A 115 -25.04 16.57 9.03
N ASP A 116 -24.41 16.70 10.20
CA ASP A 116 -23.95 17.98 10.77
C ASP A 116 -22.46 18.18 10.47
N ILE A 117 -22.03 17.99 9.23
CA ILE A 117 -20.62 18.12 8.83
C ILE A 117 -20.16 19.59 8.81
N GLY A 118 -19.09 19.90 9.55
CA GLY A 118 -18.46 21.21 9.56
C GLY A 118 -17.45 21.42 8.42
N ASP A 119 -17.14 22.67 8.12
CA ASP A 119 -16.27 23.06 6.99
C ASP A 119 -14.85 22.46 7.03
N PRO A 120 -14.13 22.37 8.16
CA PRO A 120 -12.79 21.78 8.20
C PRO A 120 -12.74 20.32 7.76
N LEU A 121 -13.80 19.53 8.01
CA LEU A 121 -13.85 18.14 7.56
C LEU A 121 -14.09 18.02 6.06
N ARG A 122 -14.90 18.94 5.50
CA ARG A 122 -15.14 19.02 4.05
C ARG A 122 -13.86 19.43 3.33
N GLU A 123 -13.15 20.43 3.84
CA GLU A 123 -11.87 20.89 3.30
C GLU A 123 -10.80 19.79 3.38
N LEU A 124 -10.70 19.08 4.51
CA LEU A 124 -9.79 17.93 4.64
C LEU A 124 -10.12 16.81 3.65
N GLY A 125 -11.40 16.54 3.40
CA GLY A 125 -11.84 15.61 2.36
C GLY A 125 -11.38 16.08 0.97
N SER A 126 -11.60 17.35 0.66
CA SER A 126 -11.21 17.96 -0.63
C SER A 126 -9.70 17.88 -0.87
N GLU A 127 -8.87 18.13 0.14
CA GLU A 127 -7.40 17.96 0.08
C GLU A 127 -6.99 16.51 -0.24
N CYS A 128 -7.83 15.54 0.13
CA CYS A 128 -7.63 14.11 -0.15
C CYS A 128 -8.29 13.64 -1.46
N GLY A 129 -8.97 14.53 -2.20
CA GLY A 129 -9.69 14.20 -3.44
C GLY A 129 -11.05 13.51 -3.21
N ILE A 130 -11.66 13.72 -2.06
CA ILE A 130 -13.00 13.21 -1.70
C ILE A 130 -13.89 14.39 -1.33
N GLU A 131 -14.95 14.62 -2.10
CA GLU A 131 -15.87 15.72 -1.88
C GLU A 131 -17.05 15.26 -1.02
N PHE A 132 -17.21 15.85 0.16
CA PHE A 132 -18.39 15.67 0.99
C PHE A 132 -19.53 16.58 0.52
N ASP A 133 -20.75 16.10 0.65
CA ASP A 133 -21.96 16.90 0.41
C ASP A 133 -22.14 18.01 1.47
N GLU A 134 -23.12 18.89 1.26
CA GLU A 134 -23.38 20.04 2.15
C GLU A 134 -23.86 19.61 3.55
N GLU A 135 -23.68 20.49 4.54
CA GLU A 135 -24.29 20.33 5.87
C GLU A 135 -25.82 20.18 5.74
N LYS A 136 -26.44 19.37 6.59
CA LYS A 136 -27.88 18.99 6.60
C LYS A 136 -28.33 18.11 5.43
N THR A 137 -27.41 17.64 4.60
CA THR A 137 -27.71 16.57 3.64
C THR A 137 -27.63 15.21 4.32
N ALA A 138 -28.30 14.23 3.72
CA ALA A 138 -28.17 12.83 4.13
C ALA A 138 -28.29 11.94 2.90
N VAL A 139 -27.69 10.75 2.97
CA VAL A 139 -27.97 9.70 2.00
C VAL A 139 -29.37 9.17 2.24
N ILE A 140 -30.24 9.31 1.24
CA ILE A 140 -31.64 8.90 1.27
C ILE A 140 -31.81 7.72 0.31
N ASP A 141 -32.47 6.65 0.76
CA ASP A 141 -32.86 5.54 -0.10
C ASP A 141 -34.25 5.02 0.28
N HIS A 142 -35.24 5.29 -0.57
CA HIS A 142 -36.61 4.86 -0.33
C HIS A 142 -36.87 3.37 -0.59
N HIS A 143 -35.89 2.63 -1.13
CA HIS A 143 -36.04 1.20 -1.42
C HIS A 143 -35.34 0.32 -0.38
N ASN A 144 -34.17 0.76 0.10
CA ASN A 144 -33.33 -0.01 1.02
C ASN A 144 -33.16 0.69 2.37
N TYR A 145 -34.26 1.13 3.00
CA TYR A 145 -34.23 1.64 4.37
C TYR A 145 -34.63 0.57 5.39
N ASP A 146 -34.14 0.70 6.62
CA ASP A 146 -34.48 -0.21 7.72
C ASP A 146 -35.84 0.13 8.32
N ILE A 147 -36.55 -0.88 8.84
CA ILE A 147 -37.84 -0.70 9.53
C ILE A 147 -37.78 0.20 10.77
N SER A 148 -36.60 0.39 11.36
CA SER A 148 -36.37 1.26 12.51
C SER A 148 -36.13 2.73 12.14
N ASP A 149 -36.21 3.07 10.85
CA ASP A 149 -36.10 4.46 10.37
C ASP A 149 -37.21 5.36 10.94
N LEU A 150 -36.91 6.66 11.07
CA LEU A 150 -37.80 7.67 11.66
C LEU A 150 -38.83 8.24 10.66
N GLY A 151 -38.91 7.70 9.44
CA GLY A 151 -39.87 8.06 8.40
C GLY A 151 -39.31 8.97 7.30
N GLN A 152 -38.04 9.37 7.37
CA GLN A 152 -37.36 10.17 6.34
C GLN A 152 -36.54 9.30 5.37
N HIS A 153 -36.46 7.99 5.60
CA HIS A 153 -35.71 7.01 4.81
C HIS A 153 -34.21 7.35 4.71
N THR A 154 -33.63 7.81 5.84
CA THR A 154 -32.22 8.21 5.97
C THR A 154 -31.36 7.14 6.63
N LEU A 155 -31.98 6.15 7.30
CA LEU A 155 -31.31 4.94 7.77
C LEU A 155 -31.23 3.91 6.64
N VAL A 156 -30.13 3.97 5.90
CA VAL A 156 -29.91 3.14 4.70
C VAL A 156 -29.28 1.80 5.10
N VAL A 157 -29.79 0.73 4.49
CA VAL A 157 -29.24 -0.62 4.56
C VAL A 157 -28.37 -0.86 3.33
N ALA A 158 -27.05 -0.79 3.52
CA ALA A 158 -26.08 -1.08 2.47
C ALA A 158 -25.83 -2.60 2.38
N ASP A 159 -26.02 -3.16 1.19
CA ASP A 159 -25.76 -4.58 0.95
C ASP A 159 -24.25 -4.84 0.80
N PRO A 160 -23.72 -5.98 1.30
CA PRO A 160 -22.32 -6.36 1.14
C PRO A 160 -21.86 -6.51 -0.32
N GLU A 161 -22.78 -6.59 -1.29
CA GLU A 161 -22.46 -6.64 -2.72
C GLU A 161 -21.81 -5.33 -3.22
N ASN A 162 -22.14 -4.20 -2.60
CA ASN A 162 -21.61 -2.87 -2.94
C ASN A 162 -20.25 -2.57 -2.31
N LEU A 163 -19.70 -3.53 -1.57
CA LEU A 163 -18.44 -3.44 -0.86
C LEU A 163 -17.26 -3.74 -1.80
N LEU A 164 -16.14 -3.06 -1.57
CA LEU A 164 -14.89 -3.31 -2.27
C LEU A 164 -14.43 -4.76 -2.07
N LYS A 165 -14.18 -5.46 -3.18
CA LYS A 165 -13.76 -6.87 -3.18
C LYS A 165 -12.26 -7.00 -2.86
N ALA A 166 -11.86 -6.55 -1.69
CA ALA A 166 -10.48 -6.54 -1.20
C ALA A 166 -10.41 -7.10 0.23
N PRO A 167 -10.14 -8.41 0.41
CA PRO A 167 -10.20 -9.06 1.73
C PRO A 167 -9.21 -8.50 2.77
N THR A 168 -8.15 -7.81 2.31
CA THR A 168 -7.19 -7.11 3.16
C THR A 168 -7.79 -5.85 3.82
N ILE A 169 -8.77 -5.21 3.18
CA ILE A 169 -9.42 -3.99 3.67
C ILE A 169 -10.68 -4.34 4.46
N VAL A 170 -11.54 -5.18 3.88
CA VAL A 170 -12.90 -5.42 4.39
C VAL A 170 -13.04 -6.71 5.20
N GLY A 171 -11.97 -7.50 5.29
CA GLY A 171 -11.97 -8.80 5.96
C GLY A 171 -12.33 -9.96 5.04
N ARG A 172 -12.22 -11.18 5.58
CA ARG A 172 -12.44 -12.44 4.83
C ARG A 172 -13.80 -13.08 5.09
N SER A 173 -14.53 -12.64 6.13
CA SER A 173 -15.84 -13.16 6.48
C SER A 173 -16.92 -12.60 5.54
N SER A 174 -17.97 -13.39 5.31
CA SER A 174 -19.20 -12.89 4.70
C SER A 174 -19.92 -12.00 5.71
N LEU A 175 -20.12 -10.73 5.35
CA LEU A 175 -20.79 -9.76 6.21
C LEU A 175 -22.31 -9.85 6.02
N ASN A 176 -23.05 -9.57 7.10
CA ASN A 176 -24.48 -9.26 7.02
C ASN A 176 -24.68 -7.83 6.48
N PRO A 177 -25.90 -7.44 6.10
CA PRO A 177 -26.19 -6.06 5.71
C PRO A 177 -25.76 -5.03 6.76
N ILE A 178 -25.34 -3.87 6.27
CA ILE A 178 -24.72 -2.81 7.05
C ILE A 178 -25.71 -1.65 7.19
N LEU A 179 -25.84 -1.11 8.40
CA LEU A 179 -26.62 0.09 8.64
C LEU A 179 -25.73 1.33 8.52
N PHE A 180 -26.22 2.33 7.81
CA PHE A 180 -25.53 3.59 7.59
C PHE A 180 -26.51 4.76 7.71
N ARG A 181 -26.09 5.81 8.40
CA ARG A 181 -26.84 7.07 8.49
C ARG A 181 -25.87 8.25 8.54
N GLY A 182 -25.86 9.07 7.51
CA GLY A 182 -24.93 10.20 7.43
C GLY A 182 -24.90 10.83 6.04
N VAL A 183 -23.83 11.57 5.76
CA VAL A 183 -23.62 12.29 4.50
C VAL A 183 -23.05 11.39 3.42
N GLY A 184 -23.42 11.66 2.17
CA GLY A 184 -22.78 11.07 1.01
C GLY A 184 -21.49 11.82 0.67
N MET A 185 -20.57 11.12 0.00
CA MET A 185 -19.39 11.73 -0.60
C MET A 185 -19.20 11.21 -2.03
N VAL A 186 -18.42 11.93 -2.82
CA VAL A 186 -18.02 11.55 -4.19
C VAL A 186 -16.50 11.61 -4.26
N ALA A 187 -15.88 10.64 -4.93
CA ALA A 187 -14.45 10.67 -5.23
C ALA A 187 -14.19 11.31 -6.60
N ASP A 188 -13.07 12.00 -6.73
CA ASP A 188 -12.57 12.45 -8.03
C ASP A 188 -12.16 11.24 -8.89
N PRO A 189 -12.80 10.98 -10.05
CA PRO A 189 -12.45 9.88 -10.94
C PRO A 189 -11.01 9.92 -11.46
N ASP A 190 -10.39 11.11 -11.50
CA ASP A 190 -9.02 11.29 -11.98
C ASP A 190 -7.97 10.93 -10.92
N ASN A 191 -8.38 10.71 -9.65
CA ASN A 191 -7.47 10.37 -8.57
C ASN A 191 -7.25 8.84 -8.47
N PRO A 192 -6.06 8.31 -8.85
CA PRO A 192 -5.81 6.87 -8.86
C PRO A 192 -5.54 6.28 -7.45
N LEU A 193 -5.47 7.12 -6.41
CA LEU A 193 -5.11 6.72 -5.05
C LEU A 193 -6.34 6.51 -4.15
N VAL A 194 -7.51 6.99 -4.57
CA VAL A 194 -8.77 6.85 -3.83
C VAL A 194 -9.36 5.47 -4.05
N LEU A 195 -9.96 4.93 -2.99
CA LEU A 195 -10.54 3.61 -2.91
C LEU A 195 -12.00 3.73 -2.46
N ASP A 196 -12.91 3.26 -3.32
CA ASP A 196 -14.34 3.22 -3.02
C ASP A 196 -14.64 1.98 -2.18
N ILE A 197 -14.64 2.12 -0.84
CA ILE A 197 -14.75 0.98 0.07
C ILE A 197 -16.19 0.47 0.14
N LEU A 198 -17.14 1.37 0.39
CA LEU A 198 -18.56 1.04 0.44
C LEU A 198 -19.34 2.08 -0.37
N THR A 199 -19.99 1.60 -1.42
CA THR A 199 -20.87 2.41 -2.28
C THR A 199 -22.34 2.28 -1.89
N GLY A 200 -23.11 3.30 -2.18
CA GLY A 200 -24.57 3.31 -2.06
C GLY A 200 -25.24 2.34 -3.03
N SER A 201 -26.53 2.14 -2.85
CA SER A 201 -27.34 1.33 -3.77
C SER A 201 -27.54 2.09 -5.09
N SER A 202 -28.05 1.42 -6.14
CA SER A 202 -28.42 2.11 -7.38
C SER A 202 -29.59 3.10 -7.21
N THR A 203 -30.28 3.07 -6.08
CA THR A 203 -31.47 3.91 -5.79
C THR A 203 -31.21 4.98 -4.75
N SER A 204 -30.03 5.00 -4.11
CA SER A 204 -29.66 6.03 -3.15
C SER A 204 -29.31 7.35 -3.83
N TYR A 205 -29.59 8.46 -3.16
CA TYR A 205 -29.11 9.79 -3.55
C TYR A 205 -28.83 10.61 -2.30
N SER A 206 -27.93 11.59 -2.39
CA SER A 206 -27.61 12.49 -1.28
C SER A 206 -28.27 13.85 -1.52
N PHE A 207 -29.14 14.27 -0.62
CA PHE A 207 -29.81 15.58 -0.69
C PHE A 207 -30.37 15.99 0.68
N PHE A 208 -30.93 17.20 0.78
CA PHE A 208 -31.67 17.69 1.94
C PHE A 208 -32.99 16.91 2.12
N PRO A 209 -33.21 16.19 3.24
CA PRO A 209 -34.43 15.39 3.43
C PRO A 209 -35.73 16.21 3.43
N ASP A 210 -35.68 17.43 3.95
CA ASP A 210 -36.88 18.28 4.14
C ASP A 210 -37.17 19.23 2.98
N LYS A 211 -36.31 19.27 1.94
CA LYS A 211 -36.46 20.20 0.81
C LYS A 211 -36.77 19.44 -0.48
N PRO A 212 -37.64 19.99 -1.35
CA PRO A 212 -37.84 19.42 -2.67
C PRO A 212 -36.56 19.51 -3.51
N ILE A 213 -36.29 18.46 -4.30
CA ILE A 213 -35.15 18.42 -5.21
C ILE A 213 -35.39 19.44 -6.33
N THR A 214 -34.53 20.45 -6.40
CA THR A 214 -34.58 21.53 -7.42
C THR A 214 -33.39 21.51 -8.36
N GLN A 215 -32.25 21.01 -7.87
CA GLN A 215 -31.00 20.87 -8.60
C GLN A 215 -30.64 19.39 -8.69
N TYR A 216 -29.73 19.06 -9.60
CA TYR A 216 -29.19 17.71 -9.65
C TYR A 216 -28.44 17.42 -8.33
N PRO A 217 -28.82 16.37 -7.58
CA PRO A 217 -28.17 16.02 -6.33
C PRO A 217 -26.67 15.77 -6.51
N HIS A 218 -25.87 16.08 -5.49
CA HIS A 218 -24.42 15.99 -5.53
C HIS A 218 -23.94 14.55 -5.85
N ALA A 219 -24.49 13.57 -5.13
CA ALA A 219 -24.24 12.15 -5.38
C ALA A 219 -25.56 11.42 -5.67
N VAL A 220 -25.61 10.61 -6.73
CA VAL A 220 -26.83 9.89 -7.13
C VAL A 220 -26.55 8.53 -7.76
N GLY A 221 -27.21 7.52 -7.21
CA GLY A 221 -27.05 6.13 -7.57
C GLY A 221 -25.79 5.53 -6.96
N LYS A 222 -25.11 4.69 -7.73
CA LYS A 222 -23.98 3.89 -7.24
C LYS A 222 -22.68 4.70 -7.04
N ASN A 223 -22.61 5.91 -7.57
CA ASN A 223 -21.44 6.78 -7.36
C ASN A 223 -21.45 7.45 -5.97
N THR A 224 -22.56 7.36 -5.21
CA THR A 224 -22.59 7.80 -3.82
C THR A 224 -21.68 6.90 -2.99
N LEU A 225 -20.59 7.47 -2.47
CA LEU A 225 -19.70 6.78 -1.56
C LEU A 225 -20.19 7.00 -0.13
N LEU A 226 -20.25 5.91 0.64
CA LEU A 226 -20.59 5.91 2.06
C LEU A 226 -19.32 5.86 2.91
N ILE A 227 -18.35 5.06 2.46
CA ILE A 227 -17.02 4.94 3.05
C ILE A 227 -16.00 4.98 1.90
N ALA A 228 -15.06 5.91 1.99
CA ALA A 228 -13.94 6.06 1.07
C ALA A 228 -12.62 5.87 1.82
N GLY A 229 -11.60 5.39 1.11
CA GLY A 229 -10.24 5.28 1.60
C GLY A 229 -9.26 6.00 0.68
N LEU A 230 -8.15 6.46 1.22
CA LEU A 230 -7.03 6.98 0.46
C LEU A 230 -5.77 6.22 0.88
N GLN A 231 -5.02 5.74 -0.11
CA GLN A 231 -3.66 5.25 0.11
C GLN A 231 -2.65 6.19 -0.56
N ALA A 232 -2.00 7.02 0.25
CA ALA A 232 -1.04 7.99 -0.24
C ALA A 232 0.27 7.34 -0.73
N ARG A 233 1.08 8.07 -1.48
CA ARG A 233 2.35 7.58 -2.07
C ARG A 233 3.39 7.16 -1.02
N ASN A 234 3.35 7.79 0.15
CA ASN A 234 4.16 7.44 1.32
C ASN A 234 3.56 6.26 2.13
N ASN A 235 2.50 5.62 1.62
CA ASN A 235 1.73 4.57 2.28
C ASN A 235 1.01 5.00 3.58
N ALA A 236 0.72 6.30 3.75
CA ALA A 236 -0.28 6.74 4.72
C ALA A 236 -1.67 6.25 4.31
N ARG A 237 -2.48 5.87 5.31
CA ARG A 237 -3.84 5.36 5.11
C ARG A 237 -4.81 6.31 5.77
N VAL A 238 -5.79 6.74 4.99
CA VAL A 238 -6.87 7.61 5.46
C VAL A 238 -8.20 6.94 5.14
N ILE A 239 -9.12 6.95 6.10
CA ILE A 239 -10.50 6.51 5.91
C ILE A 239 -11.42 7.67 6.19
N PHE A 240 -12.34 7.92 5.25
CA PHE A 240 -13.45 8.85 5.41
C PHE A 240 -14.75 8.04 5.47
N SER A 241 -15.41 8.06 6.61
CA SER A 241 -16.76 7.52 6.80
C SER A 241 -17.75 8.67 6.83
N GLY A 242 -18.80 8.61 6.02
CA GLY A 242 -19.86 9.63 6.03
C GLY A 242 -20.80 9.53 7.24
N SER A 243 -20.62 8.51 8.08
CA SER A 243 -21.45 8.23 9.24
C SER A 243 -20.61 7.96 10.49
N LEU A 244 -20.84 8.74 11.55
CA LEU A 244 -20.36 8.50 12.90
C LEU A 244 -21.14 7.34 13.53
N ASP A 245 -22.46 7.31 13.35
CA ASP A 245 -23.35 6.27 13.87
C ASP A 245 -22.96 4.87 13.39
N PHE A 246 -22.32 4.75 12.22
CA PHE A 246 -21.76 3.49 11.72
C PHE A 246 -20.84 2.78 12.74
N PHE A 247 -20.11 3.55 13.56
CA PHE A 247 -19.21 3.05 14.61
C PHE A 247 -19.86 2.95 15.99
N SER A 248 -21.16 3.24 16.12
CA SER A 248 -21.87 3.29 17.39
C SER A 248 -22.23 1.90 17.93
N ASP A 249 -22.32 1.80 19.26
CA ASP A 249 -22.75 0.57 19.93
C ASP A 249 -24.19 0.21 19.57
N ALA A 250 -25.03 1.20 19.23
CA ALA A 250 -26.41 0.99 18.80
C ALA A 250 -26.46 0.20 17.48
N PHE A 251 -25.69 0.62 16.47
CA PHE A 251 -25.69 -0.06 15.17
C PHE A 251 -25.00 -1.43 15.25
N PHE A 252 -23.97 -1.60 16.08
CA PHE A 252 -23.31 -2.89 16.28
C PHE A 252 -24.22 -3.97 16.89
N ASN A 253 -25.16 -3.59 17.77
CA ASN A 253 -26.04 -4.53 18.46
C ASN A 253 -27.46 -4.62 17.85
N SER A 254 -27.75 -3.81 16.83
CA SER A 254 -29.06 -3.80 16.19
C SER A 254 -29.28 -5.03 15.30
N ALA A 255 -30.55 -5.37 15.10
CA ALA A 255 -30.98 -6.27 14.04
C ALA A 255 -31.28 -5.44 12.78
N VAL A 256 -31.03 -5.99 11.60
CA VAL A 256 -31.29 -5.30 10.33
C VAL A 256 -32.36 -6.02 9.52
N GLN A 257 -33.33 -5.26 9.05
CA GLN A 257 -34.39 -5.72 8.15
C GLN A 257 -34.86 -4.57 7.26
N LYS A 258 -34.68 -4.74 5.94
CA LYS A 258 -35.23 -3.80 4.96
C LYS A 258 -36.75 -3.75 5.07
N ALA A 259 -37.33 -2.56 4.93
CA ALA A 259 -38.78 -2.35 4.96
C ALA A 259 -39.52 -2.98 3.77
N ALA A 260 -38.80 -3.38 2.70
CA ALA A 260 -39.38 -4.04 1.54
C ALA A 260 -40.07 -5.37 1.92
N PRO A 261 -41.29 -5.65 1.43
CA PRO A 261 -42.07 -6.81 1.82
C PRO A 261 -41.34 -8.11 1.49
N GLY A 262 -41.24 -9.02 2.47
CA GLY A 262 -40.58 -10.32 2.32
C GLY A 262 -39.06 -10.30 2.53
N SER A 263 -38.49 -9.16 2.95
CA SER A 263 -37.06 -9.05 3.23
C SER A 263 -36.65 -9.85 4.47
N GLN A 264 -35.50 -10.52 4.38
CA GLN A 264 -34.95 -11.32 5.47
C GLN A 264 -34.52 -10.42 6.65
N ARG A 265 -34.86 -10.83 7.87
CA ARG A 265 -34.38 -10.20 9.09
C ARG A 265 -33.10 -10.90 9.57
N TYR A 266 -32.04 -10.13 9.75
CA TYR A 266 -30.78 -10.62 10.31
C TYR A 266 -30.71 -10.22 11.78
N SER A 267 -30.27 -11.14 12.63
CA SER A 267 -30.19 -10.91 14.08
C SER A 267 -29.12 -9.91 14.49
N GLN A 268 -28.08 -9.75 13.66
CA GLN A 268 -26.93 -8.88 13.94
C GLN A 268 -26.47 -8.21 12.63
N THR A 269 -26.09 -6.94 12.70
CA THR A 269 -25.53 -6.19 11.58
C THR A 269 -24.10 -6.61 11.25
N GLY A 270 -23.66 -6.34 10.02
CA GLY A 270 -22.26 -6.49 9.61
C GLY A 270 -21.33 -5.35 10.09
N ASN A 271 -21.86 -4.32 10.76
CA ASN A 271 -21.12 -3.09 11.09
C ASN A 271 -19.89 -3.36 11.95
N TYR A 272 -20.00 -4.21 12.98
CA TYR A 272 -18.89 -4.44 13.92
C TYR A 272 -17.69 -5.11 13.24
N GLU A 273 -17.92 -6.16 12.46
CA GLU A 273 -16.87 -6.86 11.73
C GLU A 273 -16.19 -5.96 10.70
N LEU A 274 -16.97 -5.16 9.96
CA LEU A 274 -16.42 -4.22 9.00
C LEU A 274 -15.63 -3.09 9.68
N ALA A 275 -16.17 -2.47 10.73
CA ALA A 275 -15.46 -1.43 11.47
C ALA A 275 -14.12 -1.93 12.05
N LEU A 276 -14.08 -3.17 12.53
CA LEU A 276 -12.84 -3.81 12.95
C LEU A 276 -11.87 -3.98 11.77
N ALA A 277 -12.31 -4.52 10.64
CA ALA A 277 -11.47 -4.71 9.47
C ALA A 277 -10.87 -3.37 8.97
N LEU A 278 -11.69 -2.33 8.88
CA LEU A 278 -11.26 -0.98 8.49
C LEU A 278 -10.25 -0.41 9.49
N SER A 279 -10.47 -0.57 10.79
CA SER A 279 -9.53 -0.10 11.82
C SER A 279 -8.18 -0.83 11.75
N ARG A 280 -8.17 -2.14 11.48
CA ARG A 280 -6.94 -2.93 11.30
C ARG A 280 -6.18 -2.53 10.03
N TRP A 281 -6.91 -2.20 8.97
CA TRP A 281 -6.32 -1.72 7.74
C TRP A 281 -5.73 -0.31 7.91
N VAL A 282 -6.50 0.68 8.38
CA VAL A 282 -6.03 2.07 8.48
C VAL A 282 -4.83 2.21 9.41
N PHE A 283 -4.82 1.51 10.56
CA PHE A 283 -3.70 1.58 11.52
C PHE A 283 -2.55 0.62 11.20
N LYS A 284 -2.44 0.13 9.95
CA LYS A 284 -1.30 -0.67 9.48
C LYS A 284 -1.06 -1.96 10.29
N GLU A 285 -2.14 -2.62 10.72
CA GLU A 285 -2.08 -3.97 11.30
C GLU A 285 -2.22 -5.07 10.23
N GLU A 286 -2.98 -4.80 9.17
CA GLU A 286 -3.24 -5.71 8.06
C GLU A 286 -2.74 -5.14 6.73
N GLY A 287 -2.30 -6.00 5.79
CA GLY A 287 -1.89 -5.57 4.46
C GLY A 287 -0.59 -4.76 4.39
N VAL A 288 0.30 -4.90 5.39
CA VAL A 288 1.60 -4.23 5.38
C VAL A 288 2.67 -5.13 4.80
N LEU A 289 3.37 -4.62 3.80
CA LEU A 289 4.50 -5.30 3.18
C LEU A 289 5.80 -4.52 3.40
N ARG A 290 6.92 -5.23 3.44
CA ARG A 290 8.26 -4.64 3.51
C ARG A 290 9.21 -5.33 2.55
N VAL A 291 10.07 -4.54 1.92
CA VAL A 291 11.21 -5.03 1.15
C VAL A 291 12.40 -5.27 2.08
N GLY A 292 12.90 -6.49 2.09
CA GLY A 292 14.13 -6.87 2.76
C GLY A 292 15.36 -6.72 1.85
N PRO A 293 16.47 -7.41 2.16
CA PRO A 293 17.68 -7.34 1.36
C PRO A 293 17.46 -7.78 -0.10
N VAL A 294 18.03 -7.00 -1.01
CA VAL A 294 18.12 -7.31 -2.44
C VAL A 294 19.53 -7.79 -2.76
N SER A 295 19.66 -8.79 -3.63
CA SER A 295 20.95 -9.27 -4.12
C SER A 295 20.88 -9.59 -5.59
N HIS A 296 21.92 -9.20 -6.33
CA HIS A 296 22.09 -9.54 -7.73
C HIS A 296 23.56 -9.94 -8.00
N HIS A 297 23.79 -10.95 -8.83
CA HIS A 297 25.13 -11.42 -9.18
C HIS A 297 25.09 -12.22 -10.48
N ARG A 298 26.26 -12.53 -11.06
CA ARG A 298 26.33 -13.47 -12.19
C ARG A 298 25.94 -14.87 -11.73
N VAL A 299 25.37 -15.66 -12.62
CA VAL A 299 25.09 -17.06 -12.32
C VAL A 299 26.40 -17.81 -12.08
N GLY A 300 26.54 -18.44 -10.91
CA GLY A 300 27.76 -19.14 -10.48
C GLY A 300 28.70 -18.30 -9.59
N GLU A 301 28.46 -17.00 -9.48
CA GLU A 301 29.14 -16.10 -8.53
C GLU A 301 28.25 -15.81 -7.31
N THR A 302 28.81 -15.24 -6.24
CA THR A 302 28.07 -14.90 -5.02
C THR A 302 28.03 -13.39 -4.74
N ALA A 303 28.95 -12.62 -5.32
CA ALA A 303 29.06 -11.18 -5.11
C ALA A 303 28.63 -10.41 -6.37
N PRO A 304 28.02 -9.22 -6.22
CA PRO A 304 27.71 -8.37 -7.36
C PRO A 304 29.01 -7.86 -8.02
N PRO A 305 29.18 -8.00 -9.35
CA PRO A 305 30.28 -7.34 -10.05
C PRO A 305 30.02 -5.83 -10.15
N ASN A 306 31.09 -5.04 -10.30
CA ASN A 306 30.98 -3.58 -10.49
C ASN A 306 30.26 -3.22 -11.81
N ALA A 307 30.51 -4.00 -12.87
CA ALA A 307 29.83 -3.84 -14.14
C ALA A 307 29.58 -5.22 -14.79
N TYR A 308 28.36 -5.41 -15.27
CA TYR A 308 27.99 -6.58 -16.05
C TYR A 308 28.40 -6.41 -17.50
N THR A 309 28.58 -7.51 -18.22
CA THR A 309 28.74 -7.46 -19.67
C THR A 309 27.40 -7.63 -20.37
N VAL A 310 27.32 -7.16 -21.60
CA VAL A 310 26.23 -7.51 -22.51
C VAL A 310 26.06 -9.04 -22.56
N THR A 311 24.83 -9.53 -22.71
CA THR A 311 24.52 -10.97 -22.83
C THR A 311 24.89 -11.85 -21.65
N ASP A 312 25.28 -11.27 -20.51
CA ASP A 312 25.63 -12.00 -19.31
C ASP A 312 24.39 -12.64 -18.66
N LEU A 313 24.58 -13.79 -18.00
CA LEU A 313 23.52 -14.46 -17.24
C LEU A 313 23.53 -13.95 -15.80
N VAL A 314 22.43 -13.33 -15.38
CA VAL A 314 22.30 -12.67 -14.08
C VAL A 314 21.18 -13.32 -13.26
N GLU A 315 21.45 -13.48 -11.97
CA GLU A 315 20.44 -13.84 -10.98
C GLU A 315 20.07 -12.61 -10.15
N TYR A 316 18.78 -12.33 -10.03
CA TYR A 316 18.22 -11.32 -9.14
C TYR A 316 17.44 -12.01 -8.03
N SER A 317 17.56 -11.53 -6.79
CA SER A 317 16.81 -12.02 -5.64
C SER A 317 16.37 -10.87 -4.72
N ILE A 318 15.14 -10.95 -4.23
CA ILE A 318 14.55 -10.00 -3.28
C ILE A 318 13.80 -10.75 -2.16
N VAL A 319 13.93 -10.27 -0.93
CA VAL A 319 13.12 -10.73 0.21
C VAL A 319 11.92 -9.79 0.35
N ILE A 320 10.71 -10.35 0.44
CA ILE A 320 9.49 -9.59 0.74
C ILE A 320 8.83 -10.22 1.95
N GLU A 321 8.51 -9.40 2.94
CA GLU A 321 7.90 -9.81 4.20
C GLU A 321 6.54 -9.12 4.35
N GLN A 322 5.59 -9.84 4.94
CA GLN A 322 4.29 -9.35 5.32
C GLN A 322 4.20 -9.26 6.85
N LEU A 323 3.59 -8.20 7.37
CA LEU A 323 3.25 -8.13 8.78
C LEU A 323 2.00 -8.97 9.05
N SER A 324 2.10 -9.92 9.97
CA SER A 324 0.97 -10.74 10.41
C SER A 324 1.03 -10.92 11.92
N ASN A 325 0.03 -10.41 12.63
CA ASN A 325 -0.07 -10.47 14.10
C ASN A 325 1.21 -9.97 14.80
N GLY A 326 1.74 -8.84 14.34
CA GLY A 326 2.96 -8.23 14.90
C GLY A 326 4.28 -8.93 14.54
N ARG A 327 4.26 -9.95 13.68
CA ARG A 327 5.46 -10.65 13.22
C ARG A 327 5.63 -10.54 11.71
N TRP A 328 6.87 -10.33 11.27
CA TRP A 328 7.23 -10.34 9.86
C TRP A 328 7.38 -11.78 9.40
N VAL A 329 6.54 -12.18 8.45
CA VAL A 329 6.55 -13.51 7.83
C VAL A 329 6.83 -13.39 6.34
N PRO A 330 7.40 -14.42 5.67
CA PRO A 330 7.60 -14.39 4.22
C PRO A 330 6.29 -14.16 3.49
N PHE A 331 6.26 -13.20 2.56
CA PHE A 331 5.08 -12.91 1.77
C PHE A 331 4.81 -14.00 0.72
N ASP A 332 3.53 -14.23 0.41
CA ASP A 332 3.04 -15.14 -0.63
C ASP A 332 2.40 -14.33 -1.76
N GLY A 333 3.21 -13.88 -2.72
CA GLY A 333 2.78 -13.20 -3.94
C GLY A 333 3.06 -14.07 -5.17
N ASP A 334 2.03 -14.36 -5.96
CA ASP A 334 2.15 -15.19 -7.18
C ASP A 334 2.59 -14.36 -8.40
N ASP A 335 2.28 -13.07 -8.39
CA ASP A 335 2.32 -12.18 -9.55
C ASP A 335 3.32 -11.02 -9.40
N ILE A 336 4.37 -11.21 -8.61
CA ILE A 336 5.44 -10.22 -8.44
C ILE A 336 6.33 -10.21 -9.69
N GLN A 337 6.50 -9.01 -10.27
CA GLN A 337 7.28 -8.81 -11.49
C GLN A 337 8.57 -8.05 -11.22
N LEU A 338 9.62 -8.47 -11.92
CA LEU A 338 10.86 -7.73 -12.08
C LEU A 338 10.87 -7.09 -13.47
N GLU A 339 11.19 -5.81 -13.50
CA GLU A 339 11.47 -5.07 -14.72
C GLU A 339 12.95 -4.71 -14.79
N PHE A 340 13.57 -4.92 -15.95
CA PHE A 340 14.91 -4.42 -16.25
C PHE A 340 14.79 -3.24 -17.21
N VAL A 341 15.01 -2.04 -16.70
CA VAL A 341 14.59 -0.78 -17.33
C VAL A 341 15.79 0.11 -17.59
N ARG A 342 15.75 0.89 -18.68
CA ARG A 342 16.64 2.04 -18.90
C ARG A 342 15.85 3.34 -19.01
N ILE A 343 14.99 3.43 -20.01
CA ILE A 343 13.95 4.47 -20.16
C ILE A 343 12.61 3.74 -20.15
N ASP A 344 12.53 2.69 -20.97
CA ASP A 344 11.47 1.72 -21.12
C ASP A 344 11.93 0.32 -20.64
N PRO A 345 10.99 -0.58 -20.27
CA PRO A 345 11.32 -1.92 -19.81
C PRO A 345 11.80 -2.81 -20.97
N PHE A 346 13.05 -3.26 -20.89
CA PHE A 346 13.65 -4.18 -21.88
C PHE A 346 13.27 -5.64 -21.59
N VAL A 347 13.21 -5.99 -20.31
CA VAL A 347 12.83 -7.32 -19.83
C VAL A 347 11.80 -7.15 -18.72
N ARG A 348 10.72 -7.92 -18.78
CA ARG A 348 9.73 -8.03 -17.70
C ARG A 348 9.48 -9.51 -17.46
N THR A 349 9.71 -9.97 -16.23
CA THR A 349 9.60 -11.38 -15.86
C THR A 349 8.99 -11.54 -14.47
N PHE A 350 8.24 -12.61 -14.26
CA PHE A 350 7.75 -12.98 -12.92
C PHE A 350 8.89 -13.53 -12.06
N LEU A 351 8.92 -13.10 -10.80
CA LEU A 351 9.82 -13.66 -9.80
C LEU A 351 9.25 -14.96 -9.25
N LYS A 352 10.09 -15.99 -9.15
CA LYS A 352 9.67 -17.28 -8.59
C LYS A 352 10.08 -17.36 -7.13
N LYS A 353 9.14 -17.79 -6.28
CA LYS A 353 9.44 -18.04 -4.87
C LYS A 353 10.35 -19.28 -4.76
N LYS A 354 11.53 -19.12 -4.16
CA LYS A 354 12.49 -20.19 -3.85
C LYS A 354 12.93 -20.05 -2.40
N GLY A 355 12.31 -20.82 -1.52
CA GLY A 355 12.46 -20.65 -0.07
C GLY A 355 11.79 -19.35 0.41
N GLY A 356 12.51 -18.55 1.21
CA GLY A 356 12.04 -17.25 1.71
C GLY A 356 12.35 -16.05 0.79
N LYS A 357 12.78 -16.28 -0.45
CA LYS A 357 13.18 -15.24 -1.41
C LYS A 357 12.44 -15.41 -2.73
N TYR A 358 12.28 -14.30 -3.43
CA TYR A 358 11.81 -14.23 -4.81
C TYR A 358 13.02 -14.07 -5.71
N SER A 359 13.25 -15.03 -6.61
CA SER A 359 14.40 -14.99 -7.51
C SER A 359 14.05 -15.30 -8.96
N VAL A 360 14.88 -14.77 -9.87
CA VAL A 360 14.81 -15.04 -11.30
C VAL A 360 16.21 -15.00 -11.90
N GLN A 361 16.45 -15.87 -12.87
CA GLN A 361 17.65 -15.86 -13.68
C GLN A 361 17.27 -15.49 -15.10
N PHE A 362 17.96 -14.51 -15.68
CA PHE A 362 17.71 -14.07 -17.05
C PHE A 362 19.00 -13.53 -17.69
N LYS A 363 18.96 -13.38 -19.01
CA LYS A 363 20.08 -12.89 -19.82
C LYS A 363 19.93 -11.39 -20.06
N LEU A 364 21.01 -10.64 -19.87
CA LEU A 364 21.02 -9.20 -20.15
C LEU A 364 20.89 -8.92 -21.66
N PRO A 365 20.24 -7.81 -22.06
CA PRO A 365 20.04 -7.46 -23.46
C PRO A 365 21.36 -7.08 -24.17
N ASP A 366 21.30 -7.02 -25.49
CA ASP A 366 22.44 -6.64 -26.36
C ASP A 366 22.81 -5.15 -26.27
N VAL A 367 21.91 -4.33 -25.73
CA VAL A 367 22.09 -2.90 -25.58
C VAL A 367 22.83 -2.59 -24.28
N TYR A 368 23.95 -1.88 -24.39
CA TYR A 368 24.74 -1.44 -23.24
C TYR A 368 24.23 -0.10 -22.68
N GLY A 369 24.64 0.22 -21.45
CA GLY A 369 24.28 1.44 -20.76
C GLY A 369 24.04 1.22 -19.27
N VAL A 370 23.41 2.22 -18.65
CA VAL A 370 22.96 2.14 -17.27
C VAL A 370 21.52 1.63 -17.25
N PHE A 371 21.26 0.59 -16.48
CA PHE A 371 19.95 -0.02 -16.30
C PHE A 371 19.57 -0.02 -14.83
N GLN A 372 18.31 -0.34 -14.55
CA GLN A 372 17.77 -0.50 -13.21
C GLN A 372 16.97 -1.79 -13.16
N PHE A 373 17.22 -2.61 -12.13
CA PHE A 373 16.25 -3.60 -11.69
C PHE A 373 15.17 -2.88 -10.90
N LYS A 374 13.93 -2.95 -11.37
CA LYS A 374 12.78 -2.33 -10.74
C LYS A 374 11.78 -3.41 -10.34
N VAL A 375 11.44 -3.45 -9.06
CA VAL A 375 10.32 -4.24 -8.52
C VAL A 375 9.30 -3.25 -7.99
N ASP A 376 8.12 -3.29 -8.59
CA ASP A 376 7.01 -2.38 -8.32
C ASP A 376 5.77 -3.25 -8.05
N TYR A 377 5.37 -3.31 -6.79
CA TYR A 377 4.24 -4.14 -6.34
C TYR A 377 3.14 -3.24 -5.79
N ASN A 378 2.19 -2.92 -6.67
CA ASN A 378 0.99 -2.17 -6.35
C ASN A 378 -0.24 -3.09 -6.44
N ARG A 379 -0.83 -3.45 -5.30
CA ARG A 379 -2.04 -4.28 -5.22
C ARG A 379 -3.01 -3.67 -4.23
N LEU A 380 -4.30 -3.78 -4.56
CA LEU A 380 -5.39 -3.23 -3.78
C LEU A 380 -5.35 -3.71 -2.32
N GLY A 381 -5.29 -2.76 -1.38
CA GLY A 381 -5.26 -3.02 0.07
C GLY A 381 -3.88 -3.35 0.64
N TYR A 382 -2.85 -3.57 -0.19
CA TYR A 382 -1.48 -3.79 0.27
C TYR A 382 -0.65 -2.51 0.16
N THR A 383 0.36 -2.39 1.03
CA THR A 383 1.41 -1.36 0.89
C THR A 383 2.03 -1.41 -0.50
N HIS A 384 2.17 -0.23 -1.12
CA HIS A 384 2.88 -0.08 -2.39
C HIS A 384 4.39 -0.25 -2.13
N LEU A 385 4.97 -1.29 -2.75
CA LEU A 385 6.41 -1.55 -2.66
C LEU A 385 7.11 -1.06 -3.93
N HIS A 386 8.17 -0.29 -3.73
CA HIS A 386 9.04 0.15 -4.81
C HIS A 386 10.50 -0.11 -4.42
N SER A 387 11.21 -0.88 -5.24
CA SER A 387 12.65 -1.11 -5.08
C SER A 387 13.34 -0.99 -6.42
N SER A 388 14.31 -0.08 -6.51
CA SER A 388 15.11 0.16 -7.71
C SER A 388 16.59 0.00 -7.40
N THR A 389 17.29 -0.89 -8.10
CA THR A 389 18.75 -1.04 -7.97
C THR A 389 19.42 -0.79 -9.33
N GLN A 390 20.30 0.22 -9.36
CA GLN A 390 20.98 0.65 -10.58
C GLN A 390 22.19 -0.23 -10.85
N VAL A 391 22.37 -0.63 -12.11
CA VAL A 391 23.50 -1.42 -12.58
C VAL A 391 24.02 -0.92 -13.92
N SER A 392 25.32 -1.09 -14.14
CA SER A 392 25.96 -0.73 -15.41
C SER A 392 26.23 -1.98 -16.24
N VAL A 393 25.75 -1.98 -17.49
CA VAL A 393 25.99 -3.03 -18.49
C VAL A 393 26.97 -2.46 -19.52
N ARG A 394 28.21 -2.95 -19.50
CA ARG A 394 29.28 -2.53 -20.41
C ARG A 394 29.34 -3.42 -21.66
N PRO A 395 29.80 -2.89 -22.81
CA PRO A 395 30.16 -3.69 -23.96
C PRO A 395 31.29 -4.69 -23.64
N LEU A 396 31.50 -5.64 -24.55
CA LEU A 396 32.64 -6.56 -24.50
C LEU A 396 33.97 -5.78 -24.59
N GLN A 397 34.94 -6.18 -23.78
CA GLN A 397 36.32 -5.69 -23.90
C GLN A 397 37.01 -6.32 -25.10
N HIS A 398 38.07 -5.68 -25.61
CA HIS A 398 38.84 -6.18 -26.75
C HIS A 398 39.42 -7.60 -26.55
N THR A 399 39.62 -8.03 -25.29
CA THR A 399 40.10 -9.37 -24.94
C THR A 399 39.01 -10.44 -24.92
N GLN A 400 37.73 -10.04 -24.94
CA GLN A 400 36.57 -10.92 -24.77
C GLN A 400 35.91 -11.32 -26.08
N TYR A 401 36.36 -10.77 -27.22
CA TYR A 401 35.88 -11.20 -28.53
C TYR A 401 36.33 -12.62 -28.85
N GLU A 402 35.50 -13.36 -29.59
CA GLU A 402 35.86 -14.68 -30.09
C GLU A 402 37.10 -14.59 -30.98
N ARG A 403 38.05 -15.50 -30.78
CA ARG A 403 39.30 -15.57 -31.53
C ARG A 403 39.40 -16.95 -32.19
N PHE A 404 40.14 -17.01 -33.30
CA PHE A 404 40.33 -18.22 -34.09
C PHE A 404 39.03 -18.76 -34.70
N ILE A 405 38.24 -17.85 -35.28
CA ILE A 405 36.98 -18.21 -35.92
C ILE A 405 37.22 -19.09 -37.16
N PRO A 406 36.45 -20.18 -37.34
CA PRO A 406 36.68 -21.12 -38.44
C PRO A 406 36.46 -20.49 -39.81
N SER A 407 35.53 -19.52 -39.91
CA SER A 407 35.30 -18.76 -41.14
C SER A 407 36.50 -17.92 -41.58
N ALA A 408 37.45 -17.62 -40.68
CA ALA A 408 38.63 -16.82 -41.00
C ALA A 408 39.91 -17.65 -41.20
N TYR A 409 39.83 -18.99 -41.23
CA TYR A 409 40.98 -19.83 -41.52
C TYR A 409 41.73 -19.47 -42.82
N PRO A 410 41.07 -19.07 -43.92
CA PRO A 410 41.79 -18.63 -45.12
C PRO A 410 42.71 -17.43 -44.87
N TYR A 411 42.27 -16.46 -44.07
CA TYR A 411 43.07 -15.27 -43.75
C TYR A 411 44.25 -15.62 -42.83
N TYR A 412 44.02 -16.47 -41.83
CA TYR A 412 45.08 -16.95 -40.95
C TYR A 412 46.14 -17.73 -41.75
N ALA A 413 45.73 -18.64 -42.62
CA ALA A 413 46.63 -19.40 -43.48
C ALA A 413 47.40 -18.51 -44.45
N SER A 414 46.75 -17.52 -45.07
CA SER A 414 47.39 -16.56 -45.98
C SER A 414 48.52 -15.80 -45.29
N ALA A 415 48.31 -15.29 -44.08
CA ALA A 415 49.33 -14.54 -43.34
C ALA A 415 50.56 -15.42 -43.06
N PHE A 416 50.36 -16.63 -42.54
CA PHE A 416 51.46 -17.56 -42.28
C PHE A 416 52.15 -18.04 -43.56
N SER A 417 51.40 -18.23 -44.65
CA SER A 417 51.96 -18.59 -45.97
C SER A 417 52.86 -17.48 -46.51
N MET A 418 52.48 -16.20 -46.36
CA MET A 418 53.33 -15.07 -46.76
C MET A 418 54.61 -14.98 -45.93
N MET A 419 54.53 -15.22 -44.61
CA MET A 419 55.70 -15.25 -43.73
C MET A 419 56.67 -16.37 -44.13
N LEU A 420 56.15 -17.58 -44.39
CA LEU A 420 56.96 -18.70 -44.87
C LEU A 420 57.57 -18.40 -46.24
N GLY A 421 56.79 -17.83 -47.15
CA GLY A 421 57.24 -17.44 -48.49
C GLY A 421 58.36 -16.40 -48.44
N LEU A 422 58.24 -15.39 -47.58
CA LEU A 422 59.28 -14.37 -47.38
C LEU A 422 60.57 -14.99 -46.83
N PHE A 423 60.47 -15.93 -45.89
CA PHE A 423 61.62 -16.62 -45.33
C PHE A 423 62.35 -17.44 -46.41
N VAL A 424 61.62 -18.26 -47.17
CA VAL A 424 62.18 -19.05 -48.28
C VAL A 424 62.77 -18.15 -49.36
N PHE A 425 62.07 -17.09 -49.74
CA PHE A 425 62.55 -16.11 -50.71
C PHE A 425 63.87 -15.48 -50.24
N SER A 426 63.95 -15.04 -48.98
CA SER A 426 65.18 -14.46 -48.43
C SER A 426 66.35 -15.43 -48.46
N THR A 427 66.13 -16.71 -48.14
CA THR A 427 67.20 -17.73 -48.17
C THR A 427 67.66 -18.01 -49.59
N VAL A 428 66.73 -18.19 -50.53
CA VAL A 428 67.05 -18.50 -51.93
C VAL A 428 67.70 -17.29 -52.59
N PHE A 429 67.16 -16.08 -52.39
CA PHE A 429 67.66 -14.86 -53.01
C PHE A 429 69.09 -14.53 -52.56
N LEU A 430 69.42 -14.70 -51.27
CA LEU A 430 70.78 -14.45 -50.75
C LEU A 430 71.80 -15.52 -51.14
N HIS A 431 71.37 -16.76 -51.40
CA HIS A 431 72.27 -17.89 -51.71
C HIS A 431 72.11 -18.39 -53.15
N MET A 432 71.51 -17.57 -54.02
CA MET A 432 71.32 -17.87 -55.43
C MET A 432 72.68 -17.79 -56.14
N LYS A 433 73.16 -18.90 -56.69
CA LYS A 433 74.33 -18.90 -57.57
C LYS A 433 73.87 -18.50 -58.98
N GLU A 434 74.38 -17.38 -59.48
CA GLU A 434 74.19 -16.95 -60.88
C GLU A 434 74.65 -18.06 -61.82
N LYS A 435 73.85 -18.32 -62.87
CA LYS A 435 74.21 -19.29 -63.90
C LYS A 435 75.06 -18.57 -64.94
N GLU A 436 76.34 -18.93 -65.05
CA GLU A 436 77.21 -18.40 -66.11
C GLU A 436 76.55 -18.62 -67.47
N LYS A 437 76.42 -17.53 -68.25
CA LYS A 437 75.96 -17.61 -69.64
C LYS A 437 76.98 -18.42 -70.43
N SER A 438 76.58 -19.59 -70.92
CA SER A 438 77.27 -20.26 -72.01
C SER A 438 76.98 -19.48 -73.30
N ASP A 439 78.03 -18.92 -73.90
CA ASP A 439 78.02 -18.15 -75.14
C ASP A 439 77.34 -18.84 -76.34
#